data_AF-A0A9C8WGM6-F1
#
_entry.id   AF-A0A9C8WGM6-F1
#
_cell.length_a   1.000
_cell.length_b   1.000
_cell.length_c   1.000
_cell.angle_alpha   90.00
_cell.angle_beta   90.00
_cell.angle_gamma   90.00
#
_symmetry.space_group_name_H-M   'P 1'
#
loop_
_entity.id
_entity.type
_entity.pdbx_description
1 polymer ?
#
loop_
_entity_poly.entity_id
_entity_poly.type
_entity_poly.pdbx_seq_one_letter_code
_entity_poly.pdbx_strand_id
1 'polypeptide(L)'
;MNPVDVSLSIRLREAVAEEWRQYGFFPCYAAVLPLGDPDFHWRDVRNFIQSRSDPFLQAATLLFWGARVLRVFSKQPKGGLSRRVPLQGRGVLRFHTFFTDSYFYSAIRSLLQSADLPEEERRFWEGVAVSLVETALRNREFRVLSGETFAVFPFFPRKELASSADEKTRRFLRWSGLGKIDPDADDTFVLLEMFADFCAWLCEEEGLPWLEDERRMTLRGSIARLLATPYWKLARAYQFRADGIRAPAVNYTDVSPLGGVSAWFGIRPDDAPDLTVNANVLRSLLVNRKRWNLLQTAAGKETAQGILAFLERNTSSGLFRHPRGHSFYLPEFYVAMFARLWTVWESLPEAERAALDPEKRMERLRLAALDYLGNELHPQRNLNPLDAALALEAARSLRAKSATWISGWQRILEAQAAPEGIPYPAYEIFKGKIPTHMVYGSPATTAALTLTALQGYRPPAAGTTVQPAPPGD
;
A
#
# COMPACT_ATOMS: atom_id res chain seq x y z
N MET A 1 24.92 -11.76 11.36
CA MET A 1 24.70 -10.31 11.16
C MET A 1 25.94 -9.57 11.64
N ASN A 2 26.32 -8.49 10.98
CA ASN A 2 27.42 -7.64 11.45
C ASN A 2 26.97 -6.92 12.75
N PRO A 3 27.85 -6.58 13.71
CA PRO A 3 27.44 -5.89 14.94
C PRO A 3 26.71 -4.56 14.71
N VAL A 4 27.05 -3.88 13.60
CA VAL A 4 26.39 -2.65 13.13
C VAL A 4 24.94 -2.91 12.70
N ASP A 5 24.66 -4.05 12.06
CA ASP A 5 23.31 -4.45 11.64
C ASP A 5 22.39 -4.70 12.84
N VAL A 6 22.93 -5.33 13.90
CA VAL A 6 22.17 -5.65 15.12
C VAL A 6 21.78 -4.36 15.84
N SER A 7 22.71 -3.40 15.94
CA SER A 7 22.43 -2.09 16.55
C SER A 7 21.37 -1.31 15.77
N LEU A 8 21.47 -1.27 14.43
CA LEU A 8 20.48 -0.58 13.60
C LEU A 8 19.10 -1.26 13.69
N SER A 9 19.04 -2.59 13.61
CA SER A 9 17.79 -3.36 13.74
C SER A 9 17.05 -3.07 15.04
N ILE A 10 17.75 -3.03 16.19
CA ILE A 10 17.14 -2.67 17.48
C ILE A 10 16.54 -1.26 17.43
N ARG A 11 17.28 -0.27 16.90
CA ARG A 11 16.81 1.12 16.84
C ARG A 11 15.65 1.31 15.87
N LEU A 12 15.59 0.53 14.78
CA LEU A 12 14.45 0.53 13.87
C LEU A 12 13.20 0.01 14.56
N ARG A 13 13.31 -1.10 15.29
CA ARG A 13 12.20 -1.69 16.07
C ARG A 13 11.70 -0.73 17.12
N GLU A 14 12.61 -0.11 17.87
CA GLU A 14 12.25 0.86 18.90
C GLU A 14 11.57 2.11 18.31
N ALA A 15 12.03 2.60 17.16
CA ALA A 15 11.38 3.73 16.49
C ALA A 15 9.93 3.42 16.07
N VAL A 16 9.67 2.18 15.62
CA VAL A 16 8.30 1.73 15.30
C VAL A 16 7.47 1.55 16.58
N ALA A 17 8.06 0.95 17.62
CA ALA A 17 7.36 0.68 18.88
C ALA A 17 6.97 1.97 19.60
N GLU A 18 7.85 2.98 19.59
CA GLU A 18 7.60 4.26 20.25
C GLU A 18 6.43 5.01 19.62
N GLU A 19 6.29 5.02 18.28
CA GLU A 19 5.11 5.60 17.65
C GLU A 19 3.81 4.91 18.10
N TRP A 20 3.82 3.57 18.18
CA TRP A 20 2.65 2.84 18.69
C TRP A 20 2.37 3.15 20.16
N ARG A 21 3.38 3.13 21.03
CA ARG A 21 3.21 3.43 22.47
C ARG A 21 2.69 4.85 22.70
N GLN A 22 3.16 5.80 21.90
CA GLN A 22 2.78 7.21 22.03
C GLN A 22 1.34 7.47 21.59
N TYR A 23 0.85 6.78 20.56
CA TYR A 23 -0.42 7.14 19.91
C TYR A 23 -1.51 6.06 19.93
N GLY A 24 -1.15 4.79 20.16
CA GLY A 24 -2.06 3.65 20.05
C GLY A 24 -2.42 3.26 18.62
N PHE A 25 -1.77 3.88 17.62
CA PHE A 25 -1.86 3.59 16.19
C PHE A 25 -0.56 4.06 15.51
N PHE A 26 -0.37 3.74 14.24
CA PHE A 26 0.77 4.26 13.46
C PHE A 26 0.39 5.54 12.72
N PRO A 27 0.84 6.72 13.18
CA PRO A 27 0.49 7.98 12.54
C PRO A 27 1.17 8.15 11.18
N CYS A 28 0.41 8.60 10.20
CA CYS A 28 0.91 9.22 8.99
C CYS A 28 0.94 10.73 9.18
N TYR A 29 2.07 11.35 8.86
CA TYR A 29 2.18 12.81 8.76
C TYR A 29 1.99 13.20 7.31
N ALA A 30 1.21 14.25 7.05
CA ALA A 30 1.08 14.80 5.71
C ALA A 30 1.37 16.29 5.68
N ALA A 31 2.12 16.73 4.67
CA ALA A 31 2.25 18.15 4.37
C ALA A 31 1.42 18.49 3.14
N VAL A 32 0.48 19.43 3.31
CA VAL A 32 -0.32 19.96 2.21
C VAL A 32 0.52 21.01 1.49
N LEU A 33 0.91 20.74 0.26
CA LEU A 33 1.65 21.69 -0.58
C LEU A 33 0.65 22.56 -1.35
N PRO A 34 0.52 23.87 -1.06
CA PRO A 34 -0.46 24.74 -1.72
C PRO A 34 -0.18 24.90 -3.22
N LEU A 35 1.08 24.69 -3.63
CA LEU A 35 1.49 24.69 -5.03
C LEU A 35 1.01 23.42 -5.79
N GLY A 36 0.37 22.46 -5.13
CA GLY A 36 -0.30 21.32 -5.75
C GLY A 36 0.63 20.23 -6.31
N ASP A 37 0.22 19.32 -7.20
CA ASP A 37 1.13 18.31 -7.80
C ASP A 37 1.96 18.93 -8.95
N PRO A 38 3.30 18.75 -9.05
CA PRO A 38 4.10 19.26 -10.18
C PRO A 38 3.73 18.67 -11.54
N ASP A 39 3.17 17.47 -11.58
CA ASP A 39 2.78 16.75 -12.78
C ASP A 39 1.31 16.99 -13.17
N PHE A 40 0.61 17.85 -12.41
CA PHE A 40 -0.73 18.33 -12.74
C PHE A 40 -0.66 19.56 -13.65
N HIS A 41 -1.03 19.37 -14.92
CA HIS A 41 -0.90 20.36 -15.99
C HIS A 41 -2.21 21.09 -16.26
N TRP A 42 -2.15 22.14 -17.08
CA TRP A 42 -3.33 22.93 -17.47
C TRP A 42 -4.45 22.06 -18.09
N ARG A 43 -4.09 21.06 -18.91
CA ARG A 43 -5.06 20.11 -19.48
C ARG A 43 -5.86 19.36 -18.40
N ASP A 44 -5.23 19.10 -17.26
CA ASP A 44 -5.81 18.34 -16.17
C ASP A 44 -6.78 19.21 -15.33
N VAL A 45 -6.63 20.55 -15.35
CA VAL A 45 -7.56 21.49 -14.70
C VAL A 45 -8.97 21.33 -15.26
N ARG A 46 -9.11 21.20 -16.59
CA ARG A 46 -10.41 20.98 -17.22
C ARG A 46 -11.06 19.70 -16.72
N ASN A 47 -10.31 18.60 -16.72
CA ASN A 47 -10.78 17.30 -16.23
C ASN A 47 -11.17 17.40 -14.74
N PHE A 48 -10.42 18.17 -13.95
CA PHE A 48 -10.67 18.36 -12.53
C PHE A 48 -11.92 19.17 -12.22
N ILE A 49 -12.19 20.25 -12.96
CA ILE A 49 -13.45 21.01 -12.81
C ILE A 49 -14.66 20.13 -13.20
N GLN A 50 -14.48 19.24 -14.18
CA GLN A 50 -15.54 18.31 -14.63
C GLN A 50 -15.68 17.08 -13.72
N SER A 51 -14.74 16.84 -12.83
CA SER A 51 -14.76 15.72 -11.88
C SER A 51 -15.79 15.94 -10.77
N ARG A 52 -16.13 14.86 -10.06
CA ARG A 52 -16.97 14.91 -8.84
C ARG A 52 -16.24 15.44 -7.60
N SER A 53 -15.10 16.10 -7.78
CA SER A 53 -14.33 16.65 -6.69
C SER A 53 -15.13 17.71 -5.93
N ASP A 54 -14.82 17.85 -4.65
CA ASP A 54 -15.48 18.82 -3.78
C ASP A 54 -15.38 20.25 -4.37
N PRO A 55 -16.49 21.02 -4.45
CA PRO A 55 -16.48 22.37 -5.02
C PRO A 55 -15.49 23.33 -4.35
N PHE A 56 -15.22 23.15 -3.05
CA PHE A 56 -14.20 23.93 -2.35
C PHE A 56 -12.80 23.56 -2.86
N LEU A 57 -12.53 22.28 -3.08
CA LEU A 57 -11.27 21.82 -3.66
C LEU A 57 -11.10 22.33 -5.11
N GLN A 58 -12.19 22.36 -5.89
CA GLN A 58 -12.22 22.98 -7.23
C GLN A 58 -11.87 24.48 -7.18
N ALA A 59 -12.52 25.25 -6.30
CA ALA A 59 -12.27 26.67 -6.14
C ALA A 59 -10.83 26.95 -5.64
N ALA A 60 -10.36 26.22 -4.62
CA ALA A 60 -9.01 26.35 -4.09
C ALA A 60 -7.95 26.09 -5.17
N THR A 61 -8.17 25.08 -6.01
CA THR A 61 -7.26 24.74 -7.11
C THR A 61 -7.10 25.86 -8.11
N LEU A 62 -8.22 26.50 -8.48
CA LEU A 62 -8.23 27.61 -9.41
C LEU A 62 -7.55 28.84 -8.80
N LEU A 63 -7.88 29.16 -7.54
CA LEU A 63 -7.30 30.30 -6.82
C LEU A 63 -5.78 30.19 -6.67
N PHE A 64 -5.28 28.99 -6.34
CA PHE A 64 -3.84 28.75 -6.17
C PHE A 64 -3.11 28.33 -7.46
N TRP A 65 -3.80 28.27 -8.61
CA TRP A 65 -3.17 27.90 -9.88
C TRP A 65 -2.02 28.85 -10.24
N GLY A 66 -2.24 30.16 -10.14
CA GLY A 66 -1.21 31.16 -10.43
C GLY A 66 0.02 31.06 -9.52
N ALA A 67 -0.18 30.65 -8.26
CA ALA A 67 0.92 30.45 -7.32
C ALA A 67 1.87 29.31 -7.76
N ARG A 68 1.41 28.36 -8.58
CA ARG A 68 2.25 27.29 -9.13
C ARG A 68 3.42 27.80 -9.96
N VAL A 69 3.33 29.00 -10.56
CA VAL A 69 4.46 29.63 -11.28
C VAL A 69 5.64 29.85 -10.35
N LEU A 70 5.40 30.08 -9.05
CA LEU A 70 6.45 30.27 -8.05
C LEU A 70 7.33 29.02 -7.85
N ARG A 71 6.90 27.86 -8.37
CA ARG A 71 7.68 26.61 -8.33
C ARG A 71 8.97 26.66 -9.12
N VAL A 72 9.00 27.45 -10.19
CA VAL A 72 10.21 27.67 -10.99
C VAL A 72 11.34 28.21 -10.10
N PHE A 73 10.98 28.94 -9.05
CA PHE A 73 11.92 29.50 -8.08
C PHE A 73 12.13 28.61 -6.84
N SER A 74 11.28 27.61 -6.60
CA SER A 74 11.43 26.66 -5.49
C SER A 74 12.23 25.43 -5.92
N LYS A 75 13.56 25.54 -5.98
CA LYS A 75 14.41 24.34 -6.07
C LYS A 75 14.40 23.63 -4.72
N GLN A 76 13.59 22.58 -4.59
CA GLN A 76 13.68 21.66 -3.45
C GLN A 76 15.03 20.92 -3.53
N PRO A 77 15.89 20.98 -2.50
CA PRO A 77 17.11 20.19 -2.49
C PRO A 77 16.74 18.71 -2.47
N LYS A 78 17.01 18.00 -3.57
CA LYS A 78 16.71 16.57 -3.70
C LYS A 78 17.86 15.75 -3.13
N GLY A 79 17.68 15.27 -1.90
CA GLY A 79 18.49 14.19 -1.34
C GLY A 79 17.88 12.82 -1.62
N GLY A 80 17.42 12.56 -2.85
CA GLY A 80 16.63 11.36 -3.22
C GLY A 80 15.46 11.67 -4.16
N LEU A 81 14.73 10.63 -4.56
CA LEU A 81 13.48 10.73 -5.32
C LEU A 81 12.31 11.08 -4.40
N SER A 82 12.13 10.33 -3.31
CA SER A 82 11.11 10.61 -2.29
C SER A 82 11.40 11.90 -1.53
N ARG A 83 10.36 12.71 -1.28
CA ARG A 83 10.50 13.98 -0.55
C ARG A 83 10.52 13.76 0.94
N ARG A 84 11.25 14.60 1.68
CA ARG A 84 11.17 14.62 3.13
C ARG A 84 9.80 15.18 3.56
N VAL A 85 9.14 14.50 4.50
CA VAL A 85 7.86 14.94 5.06
C VAL A 85 8.13 15.66 6.39
N PRO A 86 7.69 16.92 6.54
CA PRO A 86 7.82 17.63 7.82
C PRO A 86 6.85 17.05 8.86
N LEU A 87 7.32 16.94 10.10
CA LEU A 87 6.53 16.41 11.23
C LEU A 87 5.85 17.50 12.05
N GLN A 88 6.26 18.76 11.86
CA GLN A 88 5.78 19.91 12.62
C GLN A 88 5.52 21.09 11.69
N GLY A 89 4.59 21.96 12.08
CA GLY A 89 4.24 23.17 11.35
C GLY A 89 2.74 23.45 11.35
N ARG A 90 2.34 24.60 10.76
CA ARG A 90 0.93 24.96 10.64
C ARG A 90 0.18 24.17 9.56
N GLY A 91 0.89 23.66 8.54
CA GLY A 91 0.32 22.90 7.42
C GLY A 91 0.62 21.39 7.46
N VAL A 92 1.09 20.87 8.60
CA VAL A 92 1.32 19.43 8.81
C VAL A 92 0.10 18.83 9.48
N LEU A 93 -0.40 17.74 8.91
CA LEU A 93 -1.53 16.96 9.40
C LEU A 93 -1.03 15.64 9.94
N ARG A 94 -1.75 15.07 10.90
CA ARG A 94 -1.48 13.73 11.45
C ARG A 94 -2.77 12.92 11.47
N PHE A 95 -2.75 11.76 10.85
CA PHE A 95 -3.91 10.86 10.77
C PHE A 95 -3.48 9.40 10.75
N HIS A 96 -4.45 8.51 10.81
CA HIS A 96 -4.31 7.05 10.75
C HIS A 96 -4.87 6.55 9.42
N THR A 97 -4.20 5.61 8.74
CA THR A 97 -4.70 4.94 7.51
C THR A 97 -4.58 3.43 7.62
N PHE A 98 -5.50 2.70 6.99
CA PHE A 98 -5.41 1.24 6.94
C PHE A 98 -4.32 0.75 6.00
N PHE A 99 -3.99 1.55 4.98
CA PHE A 99 -2.91 1.28 4.08
C PHE A 99 -1.63 1.05 4.87
N THR A 100 -1.22 2.01 5.71
CA THR A 100 -0.01 1.85 6.52
C THR A 100 -0.14 0.75 7.56
N ASP A 101 -1.32 0.54 8.15
CA ASP A 101 -1.54 -0.59 9.08
C ASP A 101 -1.20 -1.93 8.43
N SER A 102 -1.57 -2.14 7.16
CA SER A 102 -1.24 -3.37 6.43
C SER A 102 0.28 -3.55 6.22
N TYR A 103 1.03 -2.45 6.02
CA TYR A 103 2.50 -2.49 5.94
C TYR A 103 3.12 -2.79 7.30
N PHE A 104 2.68 -2.10 8.35
CA PHE A 104 3.18 -2.35 9.70
C PHE A 104 2.86 -3.77 10.14
N TYR A 105 1.66 -4.28 9.85
CA TYR A 105 1.32 -5.68 10.07
C TYR A 105 2.30 -6.62 9.36
N SER A 106 2.58 -6.38 8.08
CA SER A 106 3.53 -7.20 7.31
C SER A 106 4.95 -7.16 7.89
N ALA A 107 5.41 -5.97 8.30
CA ALA A 107 6.71 -5.78 8.94
C ALA A 107 6.78 -6.50 10.30
N ILE A 108 5.71 -6.40 11.10
CA ILE A 108 5.57 -7.10 12.38
C ILE A 108 5.58 -8.61 12.18
N ARG A 109 4.84 -9.13 11.19
CA ARG A 109 4.82 -10.57 10.88
C ARG A 109 6.19 -11.08 10.45
N SER A 110 6.93 -10.31 9.67
CA SER A 110 8.33 -10.62 9.35
C SER A 110 9.21 -10.63 10.61
N LEU A 111 9.07 -9.61 11.46
CA LEU A 111 9.84 -9.47 12.70
C LEU A 111 9.59 -10.64 13.67
N LEU A 112 8.35 -11.09 13.82
CA LEU A 112 7.99 -12.19 14.72
C LEU A 112 8.61 -13.53 14.30
N GLN A 113 9.10 -13.66 13.08
CA GLN A 113 9.82 -14.85 12.61
C GLN A 113 11.32 -14.82 12.98
N SER A 114 11.81 -13.70 13.51
CA SER A 114 13.20 -13.58 13.97
C SER A 114 13.41 -14.35 15.27
N ALA A 115 14.43 -15.22 15.29
CA ALA A 115 14.74 -16.09 16.43
C ALA A 115 15.36 -15.33 17.62
N ASP A 116 15.93 -14.15 17.37
CA ASP A 116 16.59 -13.28 18.36
C ASP A 116 15.64 -12.28 19.02
N LEU A 117 14.33 -12.35 18.73
CA LEU A 117 13.34 -11.47 19.33
C LEU A 117 13.01 -11.89 20.78
N PRO A 118 13.27 -11.04 21.79
CA PRO A 118 12.92 -11.34 23.18
C PRO A 118 11.42 -11.63 23.36
N GLU A 119 11.06 -12.50 24.30
CA GLU A 119 9.68 -12.92 24.51
C GLU A 119 8.73 -11.75 24.87
N GLU A 120 9.20 -10.80 25.69
CA GLU A 120 8.43 -9.60 26.03
C GLU A 120 8.17 -8.71 24.79
N GLU A 121 9.19 -8.54 23.94
CA GLU A 121 9.06 -7.76 22.70
C GLU A 121 8.15 -8.48 21.70
N ARG A 122 8.26 -9.82 21.60
CA ARG A 122 7.34 -10.66 20.82
C ARG A 122 5.89 -10.45 21.28
N ARG A 123 5.64 -10.54 22.59
CA ARG A 123 4.31 -10.36 23.19
C ARG A 123 3.71 -8.99 22.86
N PHE A 124 4.53 -7.94 22.91
CA PHE A 124 4.14 -6.59 22.51
C PHE A 124 3.69 -6.56 21.04
N TRP A 125 4.54 -7.03 20.12
CA TRP A 125 4.25 -7.00 18.68
C TRP A 125 3.05 -7.85 18.28
N GLU A 126 2.84 -8.99 18.94
CA GLU A 126 1.63 -9.80 18.80
C GLU A 126 0.39 -9.02 19.22
N GLY A 127 0.45 -8.30 20.33
CA GLY A 127 -0.64 -7.42 20.79
C GLY A 127 -0.94 -6.28 19.80
N VAL A 128 0.10 -5.68 19.21
CA VAL A 128 -0.05 -4.68 18.14
C VAL A 128 -0.76 -5.28 16.94
N ALA A 129 -0.31 -6.44 16.44
CA ALA A 129 -0.91 -7.10 15.28
C ALA A 129 -2.40 -7.43 15.49
N VAL A 130 -2.77 -7.95 16.67
CA VAL A 130 -4.19 -8.17 17.05
C VAL A 130 -4.97 -6.86 17.01
N SER A 131 -4.42 -5.78 17.57
CA SER A 131 -5.07 -4.47 17.64
C SER A 131 -5.31 -3.86 16.25
N LEU A 132 -4.37 -4.01 15.31
CA LEU A 132 -4.54 -3.58 13.91
C LEU A 132 -5.72 -4.30 13.25
N VAL A 133 -5.78 -5.62 13.39
CA VAL A 133 -6.85 -6.46 12.83
C VAL A 133 -8.21 -6.11 13.40
N GLU A 134 -8.30 -5.96 14.72
CA GLU A 134 -9.55 -5.57 15.39
C GLU A 134 -10.01 -4.19 14.96
N THR A 135 -9.08 -3.24 14.84
CA THR A 135 -9.39 -1.86 14.41
C THR A 135 -9.92 -1.83 12.99
N ALA A 136 -9.31 -2.58 12.07
CA ALA A 136 -9.83 -2.74 10.71
C ALA A 136 -11.23 -3.36 10.73
N LEU A 137 -11.42 -4.48 11.44
CA LEU A 137 -12.73 -5.13 11.55
C LEU A 137 -13.82 -4.17 12.07
N ARG A 138 -13.56 -3.36 13.11
CA ARG A 138 -14.53 -2.40 13.66
C ARG A 138 -14.95 -1.32 12.67
N ASN A 139 -14.09 -0.96 11.73
CA ASN A 139 -14.27 0.13 10.77
C ASN A 139 -14.72 -0.31 9.37
N ARG A 140 -15.04 -1.59 9.18
CA ARG A 140 -15.60 -2.08 7.91
C ARG A 140 -16.88 -1.35 7.53
N GLU A 141 -16.98 -1.01 6.24
CA GLU A 141 -18.21 -0.61 5.57
C GLU A 141 -18.70 -1.75 4.69
N PHE A 142 -19.90 -1.62 4.13
CA PHE A 142 -20.47 -2.64 3.25
C PHE A 142 -20.85 -2.07 1.89
N ARG A 143 -20.71 -2.90 0.86
CA ARG A 143 -21.22 -2.66 -0.49
C ARG A 143 -22.03 -3.86 -0.94
N VAL A 144 -23.19 -3.60 -1.52
CA VAL A 144 -24.04 -4.65 -2.09
C VAL A 144 -23.91 -4.61 -3.60
N LEU A 145 -23.49 -5.72 -4.19
CA LEU A 145 -23.35 -5.88 -5.64
C LEU A 145 -24.00 -7.18 -6.06
N SER A 146 -24.97 -7.10 -6.97
CA SER A 146 -25.67 -8.27 -7.51
C SER A 146 -26.21 -9.23 -6.44
N GLY A 147 -26.71 -8.69 -5.32
CA GLY A 147 -27.23 -9.47 -4.19
C GLY A 147 -26.18 -9.97 -3.19
N GLU A 148 -24.88 -9.79 -3.46
CA GLU A 148 -23.80 -10.15 -2.54
C GLU A 148 -23.32 -8.94 -1.74
N THR A 149 -22.97 -9.17 -0.48
CA THR A 149 -22.45 -8.12 0.43
C THR A 149 -20.94 -8.28 0.59
N PHE A 150 -20.20 -7.21 0.31
CA PHE A 150 -18.75 -7.12 0.45
C PHE A 150 -18.42 -6.17 1.59
N ALA A 151 -17.56 -6.60 2.51
CA ALA A 151 -16.92 -5.67 3.43
C ALA A 151 -15.84 -4.88 2.67
N VAL A 152 -15.92 -3.56 2.71
CA VAL A 152 -14.95 -2.65 2.09
C VAL A 152 -14.42 -1.70 3.14
N PHE A 153 -13.22 -1.16 2.91
CA PHE A 153 -12.50 -0.40 3.93
C PHE A 153 -12.22 1.02 3.42
N PRO A 154 -12.57 2.05 4.21
CA PRO A 154 -12.19 3.42 3.92
C PRO A 154 -10.71 3.66 4.19
N PHE A 155 -10.05 4.47 3.37
CA PHE A 155 -8.68 4.95 3.59
C PHE A 155 -8.40 5.43 5.02
N PHE A 156 -9.38 6.09 5.67
CA PHE A 156 -9.30 6.47 7.08
C PHE A 156 -10.21 5.59 7.94
N PRO A 157 -9.78 5.18 9.15
CA PRO A 157 -10.65 4.52 10.13
C PRO A 157 -11.66 5.52 10.69
N ARG A 158 -12.78 5.71 9.98
CA ARG A 158 -13.75 6.79 10.27
C ARG A 158 -14.23 6.84 11.72
N LYS A 159 -14.39 5.69 12.36
CA LYS A 159 -14.87 5.60 13.76
C LYS A 159 -13.78 5.96 14.78
N GLU A 160 -12.50 5.80 14.41
CA GLU A 160 -11.33 6.12 15.24
C GLU A 160 -10.73 7.49 14.86
N LEU A 161 -11.15 8.09 13.74
CA LEU A 161 -10.60 9.36 13.25
C LEU A 161 -10.78 10.51 14.28
N ALA A 162 -11.83 10.46 15.09
CA ALA A 162 -12.09 11.47 16.12
C ALA A 162 -11.06 11.43 17.26
N SER A 163 -10.52 10.25 17.59
CA SER A 163 -9.51 10.02 18.63
C SER A 163 -8.08 10.07 18.08
N SER A 164 -7.87 9.66 16.83
CA SER A 164 -6.53 9.57 16.23
C SER A 164 -6.05 10.87 15.54
N ALA A 165 -6.95 11.68 14.98
CA ALA A 165 -6.58 12.91 14.29
C ALA A 165 -6.47 14.12 15.24
N ASP A 166 -5.42 14.93 15.06
CA ASP A 166 -5.29 16.18 15.80
C ASP A 166 -6.39 17.20 15.39
N GLU A 167 -6.60 18.25 16.19
CA GLU A 167 -7.67 19.23 15.93
C GLU A 167 -7.54 19.88 14.54
N LYS A 168 -6.30 20.17 14.12
CA LYS A 168 -6.01 20.76 12.80
C LYS A 168 -6.42 19.81 11.68
N THR A 169 -6.09 18.53 11.81
CA THR A 169 -6.45 17.49 10.84
C THR A 169 -7.95 17.29 10.79
N ARG A 170 -8.65 17.24 11.94
CA ARG A 170 -10.12 17.16 11.96
C ARG A 170 -10.77 18.34 11.23
N ARG A 171 -10.26 19.56 11.46
CA ARG A 171 -10.70 20.74 10.71
C ARG A 171 -10.41 20.58 9.22
N PHE A 172 -9.19 20.23 8.84
CA PHE A 172 -8.83 20.06 7.44
C PHE A 172 -9.70 19.02 6.73
N LEU A 173 -9.89 17.83 7.32
CA LEU A 173 -10.70 16.75 6.74
C LEU A 173 -12.18 17.14 6.61
N ARG A 174 -12.72 17.93 7.55
CA ARG A 174 -14.09 18.46 7.49
C ARG A 174 -14.26 19.48 6.36
N TRP A 175 -13.30 20.39 6.20
CA TRP A 175 -13.38 21.49 5.23
C TRP A 175 -12.98 21.05 3.81
N SER A 176 -12.08 20.08 3.66
CA SER A 176 -11.63 19.56 2.36
C SER A 176 -12.56 18.50 1.74
N GLY A 177 -13.53 18.01 2.50
CA GLY A 177 -14.36 16.87 2.09
C GLY A 177 -13.65 15.51 2.16
N LEU A 178 -12.36 15.46 2.50
CA LEU A 178 -11.59 14.22 2.59
C LEU A 178 -12.09 13.26 3.68
N GLY A 179 -12.85 13.74 4.68
CA GLY A 179 -13.51 12.88 5.65
C GLY A 179 -14.64 12.00 5.10
N LYS A 180 -15.09 12.23 3.85
CA LYS A 180 -16.22 11.54 3.21
C LYS A 180 -15.83 10.78 1.94
N ILE A 181 -14.56 10.41 1.80
CA ILE A 181 -14.07 9.65 0.64
C ILE A 181 -14.63 8.23 0.64
N ASP A 182 -14.99 7.72 -0.54
CA ASP A 182 -15.44 6.34 -0.68
C ASP A 182 -14.37 5.35 -0.18
N PRO A 183 -14.77 4.15 0.24
CA PRO A 183 -13.86 3.03 0.42
C PRO A 183 -13.01 2.82 -0.81
N ASP A 184 -11.74 2.53 -0.60
CA ASP A 184 -10.79 2.40 -1.70
C ASP A 184 -10.38 0.93 -1.88
N ALA A 185 -9.99 0.61 -3.11
CA ALA A 185 -9.61 -0.72 -3.52
C ALA A 185 -8.29 -1.14 -2.89
N ASP A 186 -7.38 -0.20 -2.63
CA ASP A 186 -6.06 -0.53 -2.13
C ASP A 186 -6.15 -1.03 -0.69
N ASP A 187 -6.64 -0.20 0.23
CA ASP A 187 -6.88 -0.50 1.62
C ASP A 187 -7.74 -1.77 1.77
N THR A 188 -8.79 -1.91 0.95
CA THR A 188 -9.63 -3.12 1.01
C THR A 188 -8.85 -4.38 0.66
N PHE A 189 -8.11 -4.39 -0.45
CA PHE A 189 -7.44 -5.62 -0.90
C PHE A 189 -6.20 -5.96 -0.07
N VAL A 190 -5.45 -4.97 0.44
CA VAL A 190 -4.33 -5.24 1.36
C VAL A 190 -4.82 -5.71 2.74
N LEU A 191 -5.96 -5.20 3.24
CA LEU A 191 -6.56 -5.71 4.48
C LEU A 191 -7.09 -7.13 4.33
N LEU A 192 -7.64 -7.51 3.16
CA LEU A 192 -8.05 -8.89 2.89
C LEU A 192 -6.88 -9.88 2.98
N GLU A 193 -5.67 -9.46 2.57
CA GLU A 193 -4.46 -10.27 2.73
C GLU A 193 -4.04 -10.34 4.19
N MET A 194 -4.04 -9.20 4.90
CA MET A 194 -3.77 -9.14 6.34
C MET A 194 -4.69 -10.09 7.10
N PHE A 195 -6.00 -10.08 6.80
CA PHE A 195 -6.96 -10.98 7.41
C PHE A 195 -6.71 -12.45 7.03
N ALA A 196 -6.35 -12.74 5.78
CA ALA A 196 -6.05 -14.10 5.36
C ALA A 196 -4.83 -14.66 6.11
N ASP A 197 -3.77 -13.86 6.24
CA ASP A 197 -2.57 -14.21 7.01
C ASP A 197 -2.88 -14.39 8.50
N PHE A 198 -3.58 -13.42 9.10
CA PHE A 198 -3.91 -13.45 10.52
C PHE A 198 -4.84 -14.63 10.86
N CYS A 199 -5.79 -14.96 9.99
CA CYS A 199 -6.65 -16.12 10.16
C CYS A 199 -5.86 -17.43 10.12
N ALA A 200 -4.86 -17.54 9.23
CA ALA A 200 -3.95 -18.68 9.22
C ALA A 200 -3.14 -18.76 10.52
N TRP A 201 -2.62 -17.62 11.00
CA TRP A 201 -1.88 -17.56 12.26
C TRP A 201 -2.73 -17.97 13.47
N LEU A 202 -4.01 -17.57 13.54
CA LEU A 202 -4.93 -18.03 14.60
C LEU A 202 -5.22 -19.54 14.57
N CYS A 203 -4.93 -20.22 13.45
CA CYS A 203 -5.13 -21.67 13.30
C CYS A 203 -3.86 -22.48 13.58
N GLU A 204 -2.71 -21.83 13.73
CA GLU A 204 -1.46 -22.48 14.14
C GLU A 204 -1.55 -22.87 15.62
N GLU A 205 -1.00 -24.03 15.98
CA GLU A 205 -1.03 -24.56 17.36
C GLU A 205 -0.35 -23.59 18.34
N GLU A 206 0.79 -23.05 17.94
CA GLU A 206 1.54 -22.02 18.69
C GLU A 206 1.14 -20.58 18.31
N GLY A 207 0.04 -20.41 17.55
CA GLY A 207 -0.44 -19.09 17.15
C GLY A 207 -1.09 -18.35 18.31
N LEU A 208 -0.47 -17.24 18.75
CA LEU A 208 -1.01 -16.33 19.78
C LEU A 208 -1.49 -17.06 21.07
N PRO A 209 -0.66 -17.89 21.73
CA PRO A 209 -1.09 -18.79 22.82
C PRO A 209 -1.69 -18.07 24.03
N TRP A 210 -1.37 -16.80 24.19
CA TRP A 210 -1.88 -15.93 25.24
C TRP A 210 -3.29 -15.38 24.98
N LEU A 211 -3.78 -15.46 23.74
CA LEU A 211 -5.05 -14.88 23.34
C LEU A 211 -6.18 -15.81 23.78
N GLU A 212 -7.04 -15.30 24.65
CA GLU A 212 -8.21 -16.01 25.19
C GLU A 212 -9.02 -16.72 24.09
N ASP A 213 -9.43 -17.97 24.35
CA ASP A 213 -10.07 -18.83 23.36
C ASP A 213 -11.34 -18.22 22.77
N GLU A 214 -12.18 -17.57 23.58
CA GLU A 214 -13.40 -16.90 23.11
C GLU A 214 -13.07 -15.76 22.12
N ARG A 215 -12.08 -14.93 22.47
CA ARG A 215 -11.62 -13.83 21.62
C ARG A 215 -10.98 -14.35 20.33
N ARG A 216 -10.16 -15.40 20.43
CA ARG A 216 -9.55 -16.11 19.30
C ARG A 216 -10.62 -16.66 18.34
N MET A 217 -11.63 -17.35 18.87
CA MET A 217 -12.74 -17.91 18.09
C MET A 217 -13.57 -16.81 17.42
N THR A 218 -13.85 -15.71 18.14
CA THR A 218 -14.60 -14.56 17.62
C THR A 218 -13.89 -13.89 16.45
N LEU A 219 -12.58 -13.66 16.58
CA LEU A 219 -11.76 -13.08 15.51
C LEU A 219 -11.71 -14.01 14.30
N ARG A 220 -11.41 -15.30 14.52
CA ARG A 220 -11.38 -16.32 13.46
C ARG A 220 -12.71 -16.38 12.71
N GLY A 221 -13.83 -16.46 13.43
CA GLY A 221 -15.16 -16.52 12.82
C GLY A 221 -15.54 -15.25 12.04
N SER A 222 -15.19 -14.08 12.57
CA SER A 222 -15.44 -12.80 11.89
C SER A 222 -14.65 -12.68 10.59
N ILE A 223 -13.38 -13.05 10.62
CA ILE A 223 -12.51 -13.03 9.44
C ILE A 223 -12.91 -14.10 8.43
N ALA A 224 -13.20 -15.32 8.86
CA ALA A 224 -13.62 -16.40 7.98
C ALA A 224 -14.89 -16.05 7.21
N ARG A 225 -15.90 -15.45 7.88
CA ARG A 225 -17.12 -14.96 7.23
C ARG A 225 -16.83 -13.87 6.21
N LEU A 226 -15.93 -12.94 6.53
CA LEU A 226 -15.53 -11.87 5.63
C LEU A 226 -14.87 -12.44 4.37
N LEU A 227 -13.92 -13.36 4.53
CA LEU A 227 -13.16 -13.94 3.42
C LEU A 227 -13.94 -15.00 2.61
N ALA A 228 -15.13 -15.42 3.07
CA ALA A 228 -15.97 -16.39 2.37
C ALA A 228 -16.51 -15.84 1.03
N THR A 229 -16.72 -14.52 0.93
CA THR A 229 -17.17 -13.88 -0.30
C THR A 229 -16.05 -13.83 -1.33
N PRO A 230 -16.28 -14.21 -2.61
CA PRO A 230 -15.24 -14.15 -3.65
C PRO A 230 -15.00 -12.72 -4.15
N TYR A 231 -14.01 -12.04 -3.57
CA TYR A 231 -13.71 -10.62 -3.86
C TYR A 231 -13.26 -10.32 -5.30
N TRP A 232 -12.94 -11.33 -6.12
CA TRP A 232 -12.76 -11.09 -7.56
C TRP A 232 -14.04 -10.56 -8.23
N LYS A 233 -15.22 -10.83 -7.67
CA LYS A 233 -16.49 -10.24 -8.15
C LYS A 233 -16.57 -8.74 -7.90
N LEU A 234 -16.11 -8.28 -6.73
CA LEU A 234 -15.97 -6.85 -6.43
C LEU A 234 -14.96 -6.20 -7.39
N ALA A 235 -13.77 -6.79 -7.55
CA ALA A 235 -12.78 -6.30 -8.51
C ALA A 235 -13.36 -6.20 -9.93
N ARG A 236 -14.07 -7.25 -10.38
CA ARG A 236 -14.71 -7.28 -11.71
C ARG A 236 -15.74 -6.18 -11.89
N ALA A 237 -16.56 -5.89 -10.87
CA ALA A 237 -17.58 -4.85 -10.95
C ALA A 237 -17.00 -3.43 -11.10
N TYR A 238 -15.78 -3.22 -10.61
CA TYR A 238 -15.03 -1.95 -10.69
C TYR A 238 -13.90 -1.97 -11.73
N GLN A 239 -13.83 -3.03 -12.56
CA GLN A 239 -12.84 -3.18 -13.62
C GLN A 239 -13.31 -2.49 -14.90
N PHE A 240 -12.46 -1.70 -15.54
CA PHE A 240 -12.73 -1.14 -16.86
C PHE A 240 -12.59 -2.23 -17.94
N ARG A 241 -13.66 -2.50 -18.69
CA ARG A 241 -13.72 -3.58 -19.69
C ARG A 241 -14.23 -3.09 -21.05
N ALA A 242 -13.98 -3.88 -22.10
CA ALA A 242 -14.42 -3.55 -23.45
C ALA A 242 -15.93 -3.79 -23.67
N ASP A 243 -16.53 -4.70 -22.91
CA ASP A 243 -17.91 -5.20 -23.05
C ASP A 243 -18.96 -4.45 -22.20
N GLY A 244 -18.57 -3.48 -21.36
CA GLY A 244 -19.51 -2.73 -20.52
C GLY A 244 -18.95 -1.48 -19.82
N ILE A 245 -19.82 -0.47 -19.67
CA ILE A 245 -19.72 0.87 -19.02
C ILE A 245 -18.32 1.50 -18.81
N ARG A 246 -18.10 2.54 -19.63
CA ARG A 246 -17.43 3.84 -19.40
C ARG A 246 -15.91 3.83 -19.16
N ALA A 247 -15.19 4.38 -20.12
CA ALA A 247 -13.91 5.04 -19.87
C ALA A 247 -14.01 5.92 -18.60
N PRO A 248 -12.93 6.03 -17.81
CA PRO A 248 -12.94 6.86 -16.62
C PRO A 248 -13.40 8.28 -17.02
N ALA A 249 -14.30 8.85 -16.23
CA ALA A 249 -14.71 10.24 -16.41
C ALA A 249 -13.50 11.18 -16.29
N VAL A 250 -12.51 10.74 -15.52
CA VAL A 250 -11.33 11.52 -15.16
C VAL A 250 -10.08 10.65 -15.28
N ASN A 251 -9.13 11.11 -16.10
CA ASN A 251 -7.80 10.50 -16.19
C ASN A 251 -6.73 11.59 -16.13
N TYR A 252 -6.01 11.64 -15.00
CA TYR A 252 -4.86 12.54 -14.80
C TYR A 252 -3.52 11.85 -15.07
N THR A 253 -3.52 10.53 -15.21
CA THR A 253 -2.30 9.73 -15.19
C THR A 253 -1.85 9.24 -16.56
N ASP A 254 -2.58 9.60 -17.62
CA ASP A 254 -2.40 9.13 -19.00
C ASP A 254 -2.40 7.59 -19.15
N VAL A 255 -2.75 6.85 -18.09
CA VAL A 255 -2.82 5.39 -18.11
C VAL A 255 -3.93 4.93 -19.05
N SER A 256 -3.68 3.84 -19.77
CA SER A 256 -4.72 3.11 -20.47
C SER A 256 -5.53 2.32 -19.44
N PRO A 257 -6.82 2.64 -19.23
CA PRO A 257 -7.59 2.11 -18.09
C PRO A 257 -8.03 0.66 -18.27
N LEU A 258 -8.06 0.15 -19.51
CA LEU A 258 -8.62 -1.16 -19.84
C LEU A 258 -7.94 -2.27 -19.03
N GLY A 259 -8.74 -3.04 -18.30
CA GLY A 259 -8.32 -4.14 -17.43
C GLY A 259 -8.03 -3.72 -15.99
N GLY A 260 -7.83 -2.44 -15.72
CA GLY A 260 -7.58 -1.93 -14.38
C GLY A 260 -8.86 -1.79 -13.55
N VAL A 261 -8.73 -1.91 -12.24
CA VAL A 261 -9.76 -1.65 -11.24
C VAL A 261 -9.63 -0.21 -10.77
N SER A 262 -10.76 0.51 -10.64
CA SER A 262 -10.76 1.87 -10.11
C SER A 262 -10.29 1.91 -8.66
N ALA A 263 -9.61 2.99 -8.27
CA ALA A 263 -9.13 3.15 -6.91
C ALA A 263 -10.25 3.24 -5.86
N TRP A 264 -11.46 3.67 -6.24
CA TRP A 264 -12.56 3.89 -5.30
C TRP A 264 -13.76 2.98 -5.57
N PHE A 265 -14.38 2.47 -4.52
CA PHE A 265 -15.66 1.76 -4.54
C PHE A 265 -16.86 2.69 -4.34
N GLY A 266 -16.88 3.75 -5.16
CA GLY A 266 -18.01 4.68 -5.23
C GLY A 266 -19.21 4.08 -5.98
N ILE A 267 -20.24 4.90 -6.22
CA ILE A 267 -21.43 4.47 -6.98
C ILE A 267 -21.05 4.03 -8.41
N ARG A 268 -19.99 4.62 -8.99
CA ARG A 268 -19.42 4.27 -10.30
C ARG A 268 -17.89 4.43 -10.30
N PRO A 269 -17.15 3.66 -11.12
CA PRO A 269 -15.71 3.85 -11.32
C PRO A 269 -15.47 5.10 -12.17
N ASP A 270 -15.27 6.25 -11.53
CA ASP A 270 -15.14 7.54 -12.23
C ASP A 270 -13.67 7.95 -12.50
N ASP A 271 -12.73 7.46 -11.69
CA ASP A 271 -11.31 7.79 -11.80
C ASP A 271 -10.52 6.69 -12.52
N ALA A 272 -9.50 7.10 -13.27
CA ALA A 272 -8.57 6.18 -13.89
C ALA A 272 -7.89 5.26 -12.86
N PRO A 273 -7.62 3.99 -13.20
CA PRO A 273 -6.91 3.06 -12.33
C PRO A 273 -5.50 3.56 -11.97
N ASP A 274 -5.03 3.20 -10.78
CA ASP A 274 -3.64 3.42 -10.37
C ASP A 274 -2.84 2.10 -10.46
N LEU A 275 -1.57 2.19 -10.87
CA LEU A 275 -0.69 1.03 -11.06
C LEU A 275 -0.40 0.28 -9.75
N THR A 276 -0.12 1.01 -8.68
CA THR A 276 0.20 0.41 -7.36
C THR A 276 -1.02 -0.25 -6.77
N VAL A 277 -2.18 0.43 -6.83
CA VAL A 277 -3.47 -0.14 -6.39
C VAL A 277 -3.73 -1.47 -7.11
N ASN A 278 -3.57 -1.50 -8.43
CA ASN A 278 -3.82 -2.71 -9.21
C ASN A 278 -2.80 -3.82 -8.98
N ALA A 279 -1.55 -3.49 -8.64
CA ALA A 279 -0.57 -4.48 -8.19
C ALA A 279 -1.02 -5.12 -6.87
N ASN A 280 -1.51 -4.33 -5.91
CA ASN A 280 -2.04 -4.82 -4.63
C ASN A 280 -3.34 -5.62 -4.79
N VAL A 281 -4.27 -5.17 -5.63
CA VAL A 281 -5.49 -5.92 -5.96
C VAL A 281 -5.13 -7.29 -6.54
N LEU A 282 -4.26 -7.34 -7.56
CA LEU A 282 -3.86 -8.60 -8.17
C LEU A 282 -3.17 -9.52 -7.16
N ARG A 283 -2.28 -8.98 -6.33
CA ARG A 283 -1.58 -9.73 -5.28
C ARG A 283 -2.58 -10.39 -4.32
N SER A 284 -3.58 -9.64 -3.88
CA SER A 284 -4.60 -10.13 -2.95
C SER A 284 -5.49 -11.22 -3.57
N LEU A 285 -5.85 -11.06 -4.85
CA LEU A 285 -6.53 -12.10 -5.62
C LEU A 285 -5.72 -13.39 -5.70
N LEU A 286 -4.40 -13.29 -5.93
CA LEU A 286 -3.53 -14.48 -6.04
C LEU A 286 -3.28 -15.17 -4.69
N VAL A 287 -3.12 -14.41 -3.61
CA VAL A 287 -3.03 -14.95 -2.23
C VAL A 287 -4.28 -15.76 -1.90
N ASN A 288 -5.45 -15.24 -2.27
CA ASN A 288 -6.75 -15.84 -1.96
C ASN A 288 -7.34 -16.74 -3.07
N ARG A 289 -6.57 -17.03 -4.14
CA ARG A 289 -7.08 -17.67 -5.36
C ARG A 289 -7.83 -18.99 -5.13
N LYS A 290 -7.37 -19.81 -4.18
CA LYS A 290 -7.99 -21.09 -3.82
C LYS A 290 -9.28 -20.85 -3.03
N ARG A 291 -9.25 -19.92 -2.07
CA ARG A 291 -10.41 -19.55 -1.25
C ARG A 291 -11.55 -18.99 -2.10
N TRP A 292 -11.23 -18.22 -3.14
CA TRP A 292 -12.22 -17.59 -4.00
C TRP A 292 -12.48 -18.32 -5.32
N ASN A 293 -11.95 -19.54 -5.49
CA ASN A 293 -12.07 -20.32 -6.73
C ASN A 293 -11.72 -19.49 -7.99
N LEU A 294 -10.72 -18.61 -7.87
CA LEU A 294 -10.38 -17.60 -8.87
C LEU A 294 -10.12 -18.23 -10.25
N LEU A 295 -9.36 -19.32 -10.27
CA LEU A 295 -8.98 -20.01 -11.52
C LEU A 295 -10.00 -21.03 -12.00
N GLN A 296 -10.96 -21.42 -11.15
CA GLN A 296 -11.98 -22.40 -11.49
C GLN A 296 -13.16 -21.78 -12.24
N THR A 297 -13.28 -20.45 -12.21
CA THR A 297 -14.33 -19.72 -12.94
C THR A 297 -13.71 -18.91 -14.08
N ALA A 298 -14.35 -18.93 -15.25
CA ALA A 298 -13.91 -18.13 -16.40
C ALA A 298 -13.89 -16.63 -16.06
N ALA A 299 -14.93 -16.15 -15.37
CA ALA A 299 -15.04 -14.74 -14.98
C ALA A 299 -13.96 -14.30 -13.99
N GLY A 300 -13.62 -15.13 -12.99
CA GLY A 300 -12.56 -14.83 -12.04
C GLY A 300 -11.18 -14.81 -12.71
N LYS A 301 -10.91 -15.80 -13.56
CA LYS A 301 -9.68 -15.88 -14.35
C LYS A 301 -9.52 -14.65 -15.26
N GLU A 302 -10.56 -14.30 -16.03
CA GLU A 302 -10.56 -13.10 -16.89
C GLU A 302 -10.28 -11.82 -16.10
N THR A 303 -10.83 -11.69 -14.89
CA THR A 303 -10.61 -10.50 -14.06
C THR A 303 -9.13 -10.35 -13.70
N ALA A 304 -8.49 -11.42 -13.22
CA ALA A 304 -7.05 -11.40 -12.91
C ALA A 304 -6.19 -11.13 -14.16
N GLN A 305 -6.54 -11.74 -15.29
CA GLN A 305 -5.85 -11.54 -16.57
C GLN A 305 -5.99 -10.10 -17.08
N GLY A 306 -7.16 -9.49 -16.90
CA GLY A 306 -7.40 -8.09 -17.24
C GLY A 306 -6.49 -7.15 -16.44
N ILE A 307 -6.36 -7.36 -15.12
CA ILE A 307 -5.49 -6.54 -14.26
C ILE A 307 -4.02 -6.70 -14.67
N LEU A 308 -3.59 -7.94 -14.95
CA LEU A 308 -2.23 -8.20 -15.43
C LEU A 308 -1.95 -7.51 -16.78
N ALA A 309 -2.89 -7.57 -17.72
CA ALA A 309 -2.77 -6.88 -19.01
C ALA A 309 -2.75 -5.35 -18.86
N PHE A 310 -3.48 -4.81 -17.88
CA PHE A 310 -3.43 -3.39 -17.51
C PHE A 310 -2.04 -2.99 -17.01
N LEU A 311 -1.48 -3.75 -16.06
CA LEU A 311 -0.15 -3.48 -15.50
C LEU A 311 0.92 -3.56 -16.58
N GLU A 312 0.90 -4.61 -17.40
CA GLU A 312 1.90 -4.80 -18.46
C GLU A 312 1.86 -3.68 -19.49
N ARG A 313 0.68 -3.35 -20.02
CA ARG A 313 0.54 -2.30 -21.04
C ARG A 313 1.08 -0.94 -20.58
N ASN A 314 0.75 -0.54 -19.36
CA ASN A 314 1.14 0.75 -18.81
C ASN A 314 2.60 0.77 -18.31
N THR A 315 3.17 -0.38 -18.00
CA THR A 315 4.61 -0.50 -17.68
C THR A 315 5.44 -0.50 -18.95
N SER A 316 5.03 -1.26 -19.97
CA SER A 316 5.73 -1.38 -21.25
C SER A 316 5.72 -0.09 -22.08
N SER A 317 4.78 0.83 -21.84
CA SER A 317 4.80 2.17 -22.45
C SER A 317 5.86 3.11 -21.85
N GLY A 318 6.51 2.71 -20.74
CA GLY A 318 7.43 3.55 -19.98
C GLY A 318 6.75 4.51 -18.99
N LEU A 319 5.41 4.61 -19.03
CA LEU A 319 4.64 5.54 -18.21
C LEU A 319 4.85 5.33 -16.71
N PHE A 320 5.04 4.09 -16.25
CA PHE A 320 5.28 3.76 -14.84
C PHE A 320 6.52 4.45 -14.23
N ARG A 321 7.51 4.83 -15.05
CA ARG A 321 8.73 5.53 -14.59
C ARG A 321 8.46 6.99 -14.26
N HIS A 322 7.39 7.55 -14.83
CA HIS A 322 7.04 8.94 -14.67
C HIS A 322 6.07 9.09 -13.49
N PRO A 323 6.26 10.08 -12.60
CA PRO A 323 5.30 10.37 -11.54
C PRO A 323 3.87 10.59 -12.07
N ARG A 324 3.74 11.07 -13.31
CA ARG A 324 2.45 11.20 -13.99
C ARG A 324 1.70 9.87 -14.12
N GLY A 325 2.37 8.73 -14.25
CA GLY A 325 1.71 7.41 -14.33
C GLY A 325 0.98 6.97 -13.05
N HIS A 326 1.08 7.74 -11.96
CA HIS A 326 0.57 7.39 -10.65
C HIS A 326 -0.35 8.49 -10.12
N SER A 327 -1.54 8.09 -9.66
CA SER A 327 -2.52 8.98 -9.05
C SER A 327 -2.15 9.26 -7.60
N PHE A 328 -1.62 8.23 -6.92
CA PHE A 328 -1.48 8.20 -5.47
C PHE A 328 -0.07 7.86 -5.02
N TYR A 329 0.71 7.17 -5.84
CA TYR A 329 2.00 6.62 -5.43
C TYR A 329 3.16 7.20 -6.21
N LEU A 330 4.36 6.76 -5.82
CA LEU A 330 5.60 7.08 -6.51
C LEU A 330 6.05 5.88 -7.37
N PRO A 331 6.76 6.10 -8.48
CA PRO A 331 7.33 5.02 -9.30
C PRO A 331 8.13 3.98 -8.50
N GLU A 332 8.98 4.43 -7.58
CA GLU A 332 9.77 3.61 -6.68
C GLU A 332 8.91 2.74 -5.76
N PHE A 333 7.76 3.27 -5.32
CA PHE A 333 6.83 2.55 -4.47
C PHE A 333 6.04 1.50 -5.27
N TYR A 334 5.64 1.83 -6.50
CA TYR A 334 5.06 0.86 -7.44
C TYR A 334 6.00 -0.32 -7.68
N VAL A 335 7.29 -0.07 -7.90
CA VAL A 335 8.29 -1.13 -8.12
C VAL A 335 8.41 -2.04 -6.91
N ALA A 336 8.40 -1.49 -5.69
CA ALA A 336 8.39 -2.30 -4.46
C ALA A 336 7.10 -3.15 -4.36
N MET A 337 5.93 -2.60 -4.69
CA MET A 337 4.67 -3.34 -4.61
C MET A 337 4.54 -4.41 -5.67
N PHE A 338 5.01 -4.12 -6.88
CA PHE A 338 5.17 -5.13 -7.92
C PHE A 338 6.11 -6.26 -7.47
N ALA A 339 7.20 -5.94 -6.77
CA ALA A 339 8.13 -6.96 -6.26
C ALA A 339 7.49 -7.88 -5.20
N ARG A 340 6.60 -7.35 -4.35
CA ARG A 340 5.77 -8.19 -3.45
C ARG A 340 4.81 -9.08 -4.23
N LEU A 341 4.17 -8.54 -5.27
CA LEU A 341 3.31 -9.32 -6.17
C LEU A 341 4.09 -10.43 -6.86
N TRP A 342 5.31 -10.14 -7.32
CA TRP A 342 6.20 -11.12 -7.93
C TRP A 342 6.50 -12.29 -6.99
N THR A 343 6.74 -12.00 -5.70
CA THR A 343 7.00 -13.06 -4.71
C THR A 343 5.80 -14.00 -4.54
N VAL A 344 4.57 -13.46 -4.54
CA VAL A 344 3.35 -14.28 -4.56
C VAL A 344 3.24 -15.05 -5.86
N TRP A 345 3.51 -14.43 -7.00
CA TRP A 345 3.47 -15.08 -8.32
C TRP A 345 4.44 -16.27 -8.41
N GLU A 346 5.66 -16.13 -7.90
CA GLU A 346 6.64 -17.22 -7.89
C GLU A 346 6.23 -18.41 -7.01
N SER A 347 5.39 -18.19 -6.00
CA SER A 347 4.86 -19.25 -5.14
C SER A 347 3.76 -20.08 -5.83
N LEU A 348 3.24 -19.64 -6.97
CA LEU A 348 2.18 -20.34 -7.69
C LEU A 348 2.71 -21.58 -8.43
N PRO A 349 1.94 -22.69 -8.44
CA PRO A 349 2.22 -23.83 -9.31
C PRO A 349 2.38 -23.41 -10.78
N GLU A 350 3.26 -24.08 -11.51
CA GLU A 350 3.54 -23.75 -12.92
C GLU A 350 2.29 -23.77 -13.80
N ALA A 351 1.42 -24.76 -13.62
CA ALA A 351 0.15 -24.86 -14.34
C ALA A 351 -0.76 -23.63 -14.10
N GLU A 352 -0.80 -23.12 -12.87
CA GLU A 352 -1.60 -21.92 -12.55
C GLU A 352 -1.00 -20.67 -13.18
N ARG A 353 0.34 -20.53 -13.17
CA ARG A 353 1.05 -19.43 -13.84
C ARG A 353 0.81 -19.45 -15.35
N ALA A 354 0.90 -20.63 -15.98
CA ALA A 354 0.64 -20.80 -17.41
C ALA A 354 -0.82 -20.49 -17.77
N ALA A 355 -1.77 -20.88 -16.91
CA ALA A 355 -3.19 -20.59 -17.10
C ALA A 355 -3.46 -19.08 -17.01
N LEU A 356 -2.87 -18.38 -16.04
CA LEU A 356 -3.04 -16.95 -15.82
C LEU A 356 -2.31 -16.10 -16.86
N ASP A 357 -1.07 -16.42 -17.16
CA ASP A 357 -0.19 -15.58 -17.99
C ASP A 357 0.50 -16.39 -19.09
N PRO A 358 -0.25 -16.86 -20.11
CA PRO A 358 0.33 -17.60 -21.22
C PRO A 358 1.34 -16.77 -22.03
N GLU A 359 1.23 -15.44 -21.95
CA GLU A 359 2.07 -14.50 -22.69
C GLU A 359 3.33 -14.06 -21.93
N LYS A 360 3.55 -14.53 -20.69
CA LYS A 360 4.70 -14.14 -19.86
C LYS A 360 4.79 -12.63 -19.60
N ARG A 361 3.66 -11.94 -19.45
CA ARG A 361 3.55 -10.53 -19.03
C ARG A 361 4.25 -10.27 -17.69
N MET A 362 4.13 -11.17 -16.72
CA MET A 362 4.77 -11.04 -15.40
C MET A 362 6.29 -10.97 -15.50
N GLU A 363 6.90 -11.76 -16.40
CA GLU A 363 8.35 -11.71 -16.64
C GLU A 363 8.77 -10.38 -17.27
N ARG A 364 7.98 -9.86 -18.23
CA ARG A 364 8.25 -8.54 -18.82
C ARG A 364 8.18 -7.42 -17.79
N LEU A 365 7.17 -7.45 -16.92
CA LEU A 365 7.03 -6.52 -15.79
C LEU A 365 8.24 -6.61 -14.85
N ARG A 366 8.68 -7.83 -14.52
CA ARG A 366 9.89 -8.06 -13.72
C ARG A 366 11.14 -7.47 -14.35
N LEU A 367 11.35 -7.64 -15.65
CA LEU A 367 12.49 -7.07 -16.35
C LEU A 367 12.45 -5.53 -16.34
N ALA A 368 11.27 -4.93 -16.55
CA ALA A 368 11.10 -3.48 -16.48
C ALA A 368 11.39 -2.91 -15.07
N ALA A 369 10.96 -3.62 -14.02
CA ALA A 369 11.23 -3.26 -12.63
C ALA A 369 12.73 -3.40 -12.28
N LEU A 370 13.40 -4.47 -12.72
CA LEU A 370 14.85 -4.65 -12.55
C LEU A 370 15.65 -3.56 -13.27
N ASP A 371 15.22 -3.17 -14.47
CA ASP A 371 15.83 -2.06 -15.21
C ASP A 371 15.64 -0.73 -14.47
N TYR A 372 14.47 -0.51 -13.85
CA TYR A 372 14.24 0.67 -13.00
C TYR A 372 15.19 0.73 -11.79
N LEU A 373 15.42 -0.43 -11.14
CA LEU A 373 16.38 -0.54 -10.04
C LEU A 373 17.81 -0.23 -10.49
N GLY A 374 18.18 -0.70 -11.69
CA GLY A 374 19.52 -0.51 -12.24
C GLY A 374 19.83 0.91 -12.71
N ASN A 375 18.80 1.70 -13.03
CA ASN A 375 18.97 3.02 -13.62
C ASN A 375 18.54 4.16 -12.67
N GLU A 376 17.30 4.15 -12.17
CA GLU A 376 16.73 5.23 -11.37
C GLU A 376 17.02 5.09 -9.87
N LEU A 377 17.03 3.86 -9.35
CA LEU A 377 17.33 3.56 -7.96
C LEU A 377 18.72 2.95 -7.75
N HIS A 378 19.65 3.13 -8.69
CA HIS A 378 21.00 2.59 -8.56
C HIS A 378 21.73 3.15 -7.32
N PRO A 379 22.47 2.35 -6.53
CA PRO A 379 23.08 2.81 -5.27
C PRO A 379 24.20 3.85 -5.44
N GLN A 380 24.70 4.08 -6.66
CA GLN A 380 25.64 5.19 -6.93
C GLN A 380 24.94 6.55 -7.07
N ARG A 381 23.60 6.57 -7.08
CA ARG A 381 22.82 7.81 -7.09
C ARG A 381 22.67 8.34 -5.68
N ASN A 382 22.33 9.62 -5.58
CA ASN A 382 22.00 10.25 -4.31
C ASN A 382 20.59 9.82 -3.87
N LEU A 383 20.49 8.68 -3.16
CA LEU A 383 19.24 8.14 -2.62
C LEU A 383 19.08 8.52 -1.15
N ASN A 384 17.84 8.76 -0.72
CA ASN A 384 17.51 8.79 0.69
C ASN A 384 17.33 7.35 1.24
N PRO A 385 17.18 7.18 2.57
CA PRO A 385 16.99 5.86 3.17
C PRO A 385 15.70 5.16 2.73
N LEU A 386 14.60 5.89 2.49
CA LEU A 386 13.37 5.27 2.00
C LEU A 386 13.56 4.67 0.60
N ASP A 387 14.12 5.43 -0.33
CA ASP A 387 14.41 4.99 -1.70
C ASP A 387 15.33 3.75 -1.69
N ALA A 388 16.38 3.77 -0.86
CA ALA A 388 17.29 2.65 -0.70
C ALA A 388 16.62 1.41 -0.08
N ALA A 389 15.72 1.59 0.88
CA ALA A 389 14.95 0.49 1.48
C ALA A 389 14.01 -0.15 0.46
N LEU A 390 13.25 0.66 -0.29
CA LEU A 390 12.37 0.19 -1.37
C LEU A 390 13.16 -0.55 -2.44
N ALA A 391 14.32 -0.02 -2.86
CA ALA A 391 15.19 -0.66 -3.83
C ALA A 391 15.75 -2.00 -3.35
N LEU A 392 16.21 -2.06 -2.10
CA LEU A 392 16.74 -3.28 -1.49
C LEU A 392 15.67 -4.37 -1.36
N GLU A 393 14.47 -4.02 -0.88
CA GLU A 393 13.35 -4.96 -0.78
C GLU A 393 12.95 -5.49 -2.16
N ALA A 394 12.82 -4.58 -3.14
CA ALA A 394 12.45 -4.94 -4.49
C ALA A 394 13.49 -5.83 -5.16
N ALA A 395 14.79 -5.52 -5.02
CA ALA A 395 15.87 -6.30 -5.60
C ALA A 395 15.91 -7.73 -5.06
N ARG A 396 15.71 -7.92 -3.74
CA ARG A 396 15.66 -9.23 -3.11
C ARG A 396 14.47 -10.04 -3.60
N SER A 397 13.28 -9.43 -3.60
CA SER A 397 12.03 -10.04 -4.04
C SER A 397 12.07 -10.41 -5.53
N LEU A 398 12.65 -9.55 -6.37
CA LEU A 398 12.87 -9.78 -7.80
C LEU A 398 14.11 -10.63 -8.09
N ARG A 399 14.79 -11.21 -7.10
CA ARG A 399 15.99 -12.05 -7.29
C ARG A 399 17.04 -11.38 -8.20
N ALA A 400 17.31 -10.11 -7.98
CA ALA A 400 18.35 -9.39 -8.70
C ALA A 400 19.71 -10.09 -8.50
N LYS A 401 20.48 -10.28 -9.57
CA LYS A 401 21.76 -11.00 -9.52
C LYS A 401 22.92 -10.15 -8.99
N SER A 402 22.72 -8.84 -8.87
CA SER A 402 23.79 -7.90 -8.53
C SER A 402 24.01 -7.80 -7.02
N ALA A 403 24.98 -8.56 -6.50
CA ALA A 403 25.41 -8.47 -5.11
C ALA A 403 25.97 -7.08 -4.75
N THR A 404 26.57 -6.39 -5.73
CA THR A 404 27.07 -5.01 -5.57
C THR A 404 25.95 -4.01 -5.39
N TRP A 405 24.79 -4.22 -6.03
CA TRP A 405 23.62 -3.38 -5.80
C TRP A 405 23.06 -3.57 -4.40
N ILE A 406 22.83 -4.83 -4.00
CA ILE A 406 22.29 -5.19 -2.67
C ILE A 406 23.16 -4.59 -1.55
N SER A 407 24.46 -4.83 -1.59
CA SER A 407 25.41 -4.26 -0.62
C SER A 407 25.56 -2.74 -0.73
N GLY A 408 25.31 -2.16 -1.89
CA GLY A 408 25.28 -0.70 -2.08
C GLY A 408 24.12 -0.05 -1.33
N TRP A 409 22.91 -0.58 -1.48
CA TRP A 409 21.73 -0.07 -0.76
C TRP A 409 21.83 -0.29 0.75
N GLN A 410 22.33 -1.45 1.21
CA GLN A 410 22.57 -1.68 2.63
C GLN A 410 23.51 -0.63 3.24
N ARG A 411 24.63 -0.33 2.56
CA ARG A 411 25.56 0.71 3.01
C ARG A 411 24.93 2.10 3.08
N ILE A 412 24.01 2.44 2.16
CA ILE A 412 23.27 3.70 2.22
C ILE A 412 22.44 3.76 3.51
N LEU A 413 21.71 2.69 3.81
CA LEU A 413 20.86 2.60 5.01
C LEU A 413 21.71 2.73 6.28
N GLU A 414 22.81 2.00 6.37
CA GLU A 414 23.74 2.05 7.51
C GLU A 414 24.37 3.44 7.67
N ALA A 415 24.87 4.04 6.59
CA ALA A 415 25.60 5.30 6.63
C ALA A 415 24.71 6.53 6.90
N GLN A 416 23.43 6.47 6.50
CA GLN A 416 22.50 7.59 6.68
C GLN A 416 21.63 7.45 7.95
N ALA A 417 21.76 6.36 8.71
CA ALA A 417 21.08 6.24 9.98
C ALA A 417 21.67 7.25 10.98
N ALA A 418 20.80 8.00 11.67
CA ALA A 418 21.24 8.83 12.78
C ALA A 418 22.01 7.96 13.79
N PRO A 419 23.06 8.47 14.45
CA PRO A 419 23.83 7.68 15.41
C PRO A 419 23.02 7.35 16.67
N GLU A 420 22.08 8.22 17.05
CA GLU A 420 21.24 8.11 18.24
C GLU A 420 19.79 8.46 17.91
N GLY A 421 18.85 7.95 18.71
CA GLY A 421 17.41 8.20 18.56
C GLY A 421 16.81 7.56 17.30
N ILE A 422 15.80 8.24 16.74
CA ILE A 422 15.05 7.81 15.56
C ILE A 422 16.00 7.72 14.35
N PRO A 423 16.20 6.54 13.73
CA PRO A 423 17.23 6.36 12.70
C PRO A 423 17.05 7.24 11.47
N TYR A 424 15.81 7.46 11.03
CA TYR A 424 15.50 8.16 9.79
C TYR A 424 14.37 9.17 9.94
N PRO A 425 14.37 10.26 9.16
CA PRO A 425 13.21 11.13 9.07
C PRO A 425 12.08 10.47 8.26
N ALA A 426 10.92 11.12 8.24
CA ALA A 426 9.82 10.73 7.37
C ALA A 426 10.10 11.11 5.91
N TYR A 427 9.77 10.19 5.00
CA TYR A 427 9.81 10.39 3.56
C TYR A 427 8.45 10.07 2.92
N GLU A 428 8.20 10.68 1.78
CA GLU A 428 6.98 10.53 0.98
C GLU A 428 6.87 9.10 0.47
N ILE A 429 5.83 8.38 0.88
CA ILE A 429 5.45 7.08 0.28
C ILE A 429 4.24 7.20 -0.64
N PHE A 430 3.59 8.37 -0.63
CA PHE A 430 2.38 8.66 -1.38
C PHE A 430 2.22 10.15 -1.60
N LYS A 431 1.60 10.46 -2.74
CA LYS A 431 1.15 11.77 -3.15
C LYS A 431 -0.38 11.80 -3.21
N GLY A 432 -1.00 12.57 -2.32
CA GLY A 432 -2.45 12.63 -2.20
C GLY A 432 -3.09 13.67 -3.07
N LYS A 433 -4.10 13.20 -3.82
CA LYS A 433 -5.20 13.90 -4.51
C LYS A 433 -4.82 15.22 -5.18
N ILE A 434 -4.24 15.02 -6.36
CA ILE A 434 -4.31 15.91 -7.50
C ILE A 434 -5.66 16.65 -7.50
N PRO A 435 -5.66 17.98 -7.47
CA PRO A 435 -4.55 18.91 -7.75
C PRO A 435 -3.79 19.36 -6.51
N THR A 436 -4.26 19.08 -5.30
CA THR A 436 -3.46 19.30 -4.09
C THR A 436 -2.35 18.25 -4.07
N HIS A 437 -1.18 18.57 -3.50
CA HIS A 437 -0.14 17.56 -3.29
C HIS A 437 0.02 17.41 -1.80
N MET A 438 -0.54 16.33 -1.28
CA MET A 438 -0.29 15.90 0.09
C MET A 438 0.85 14.90 0.04
N VAL A 439 2.01 15.25 0.57
CA VAL A 439 3.10 14.29 0.74
C VAL A 439 2.94 13.64 2.11
N TYR A 440 2.86 12.32 2.18
CA TYR A 440 2.74 11.64 3.48
C TYR A 440 3.78 10.57 3.76
N GLY A 441 4.06 10.40 5.05
CA GLY A 441 4.93 9.37 5.60
C GLY A 441 5.14 9.58 7.10
N SER A 442 5.88 8.68 7.73
CA SER A 442 6.32 8.84 9.12
C SER A 442 7.72 8.27 9.32
N PRO A 443 8.44 8.68 10.37
CA PRO A 443 9.70 8.04 10.73
C PRO A 443 9.55 6.53 10.96
N ALA A 444 8.49 6.09 11.63
CA ALA A 444 8.23 4.65 11.79
C ALA A 444 7.96 3.96 10.44
N THR A 445 7.33 4.63 9.48
CA THR A 445 7.10 4.05 8.14
C THR A 445 8.44 3.80 7.44
N THR A 446 9.34 4.79 7.44
CA THR A 446 10.70 4.61 6.90
C THR A 446 11.45 3.50 7.64
N ALA A 447 11.31 3.44 8.97
CA ALA A 447 11.96 2.43 9.80
C ALA A 447 11.44 1.01 9.52
N ALA A 448 10.11 0.83 9.42
CA ALA A 448 9.47 -0.46 9.17
C ALA A 448 9.79 -0.99 7.76
N LEU A 449 9.79 -0.12 6.75
CA LEU A 449 10.22 -0.49 5.39
C LEU A 449 11.70 -0.86 5.36
N THR A 450 12.56 -0.13 6.09
CA THR A 450 13.98 -0.47 6.21
C THR A 450 14.20 -1.80 6.92
N LEU A 451 13.48 -2.04 8.01
CA LEU A 451 13.51 -3.31 8.75
C LEU A 451 13.12 -4.48 7.85
N THR A 452 12.01 -4.33 7.13
CA THR A 452 11.52 -5.33 6.16
C THR A 452 12.55 -5.55 5.04
N ALA A 453 13.14 -4.49 4.51
CA ALA A 453 14.15 -4.58 3.46
C ALA A 453 15.41 -5.35 3.92
N LEU A 454 15.87 -5.11 5.16
CA LEU A 454 17.04 -5.76 5.75
C LEU A 454 16.80 -7.23 6.13
N GLN A 455 15.59 -7.57 6.59
CA GLN A 455 15.21 -8.96 6.93
C GLN A 455 14.78 -9.77 5.71
N GLY A 456 14.26 -9.11 4.68
CA GLY A 456 13.62 -9.71 3.51
C GLY A 456 12.11 -9.89 3.72
N TYR A 457 11.33 -9.41 2.76
CA TYR A 457 9.88 -9.59 2.77
C TYR A 457 9.50 -11.07 2.58
N ARG A 458 8.55 -11.54 3.38
CA ARG A 458 7.95 -12.88 3.26
C ARG A 458 6.44 -12.72 3.07
N PRO A 459 5.87 -13.18 1.93
CA PRO A 459 4.45 -13.06 1.71
C PRO A 459 3.66 -14.00 2.64
N PRO A 460 2.38 -13.68 2.92
CA PRO A 460 1.45 -14.63 3.53
C PRO A 460 1.43 -15.96 2.78
N ALA A 461 1.24 -17.07 3.49
CA ALA A 461 1.14 -18.39 2.87
C ALA A 461 0.00 -18.42 1.84
N ALA A 462 0.34 -18.70 0.58
CA ALA A 462 -0.59 -18.65 -0.52
C ALA A 462 -1.52 -19.88 -0.52
N GLY A 463 -2.76 -19.69 -0.06
CA GLY A 463 -3.84 -20.68 -0.25
C GLY A 463 -3.99 -21.74 0.84
N THR A 464 -3.77 -21.41 2.11
CA THR A 464 -4.32 -22.20 3.22
C THR A 464 -5.84 -22.04 3.24
N THR A 465 -6.55 -23.10 2.82
CA THR A 465 -7.98 -23.24 3.07
C THR A 465 -8.18 -23.45 4.57
N VAL A 466 -8.37 -22.37 5.31
CA VAL A 466 -8.96 -22.47 6.65
C VAL A 466 -10.41 -22.85 6.43
N GLN A 467 -10.77 -24.11 6.71
CA GLN A 467 -12.16 -24.54 6.69
C GLN A 467 -12.92 -23.67 7.71
N PRO A 468 -14.10 -23.12 7.36
CA PRO A 468 -14.93 -22.47 8.35
C PRO A 468 -15.25 -23.48 9.45
N ALA A 469 -15.09 -23.07 10.71
CA ALA A 469 -15.64 -23.86 11.80
C ALA A 469 -17.13 -24.11 11.51
N PRO A 470 -17.65 -25.33 11.73
CA PRO A 470 -19.07 -25.59 11.58
C PRO A 470 -19.84 -24.58 12.45
N PRO A 471 -21.02 -24.10 12.00
CA PRO A 471 -21.86 -23.29 12.86
C PRO A 471 -22.08 -24.07 14.16
N GLY A 472 -21.67 -23.49 15.29
CA GLY A 472 -22.05 -24.01 16.59
C GLY A 472 -23.56 -23.85 16.74
N ASP A 473 -24.22 -24.94 17.10
CA ASP A 473 -25.65 -24.99 17.42
C ASP A 473 -26.04 -24.01 18.54
#